data_AF-A0A5B7K9L2-F1
#
_entry.id   AF-A0A5B7K9L2-F1
#
_cell.length_a   1.000
_cell.length_b   1.000
_cell.length_c   1.000
_cell.angle_alpha   90.00
_cell.angle_beta   90.00
_cell.angle_gamma   90.00
#
_symmetry.space_group_name_H-M   'P 1'
#
loop_
_entity.id
_entity.type
_entity.pdbx_description
1 polymer ?
#
loop_
_entity_poly.entity_id
_entity_poly.type
_entity_poly.pdbx_seq_one_letter_code
_entity_poly.pdbx_strand_id
1 'polypeptide(L)' 'MNASEGGENDDAHTAYENLHMDYLATLTHEGFTQEEVIRALVITHNNITMARDILREFSSKRS' A
#
# COMPACT_ATOMS: atom_id res chain seq x y z
N MET A 1 -33.07 10.87 -15.35
CA MET A 1 -32.33 10.32 -14.19
C MET A 1 -31.52 9.16 -14.71
N ASN A 2 -30.20 9.28 -14.77
CA ASN A 2 -29.34 8.10 -14.75
C ASN A 2 -28.14 8.44 -13.88
N ALA A 3 -28.03 7.74 -12.78
CA ALA A 3 -26.96 7.85 -11.81
C ALA A 3 -25.76 7.07 -12.35
N SER A 4 -24.61 7.73 -12.43
CA SER A 4 -23.31 7.06 -12.50
C SER A 4 -22.63 7.37 -11.18
N GLU A 5 -23.04 6.64 -10.15
CA GLU A 5 -22.36 6.57 -8.86
C GLU A 5 -21.00 5.86 -9.05
N GLY A 6 -19.98 6.35 -8.34
CA GLY A 6 -18.76 5.57 -8.03
C GLY A 6 -17.53 5.94 -8.86
N GLY A 7 -16.71 6.85 -8.34
CA GLY A 7 -15.40 7.17 -8.89
C GLY A 7 -14.29 7.30 -7.84
N GLU A 8 -14.47 6.68 -6.66
CA GLU A 8 -13.48 6.71 -5.56
C GLU A 8 -12.66 5.41 -5.48
N ASN A 9 -12.82 4.50 -6.46
CA ASN A 9 -12.16 3.18 -6.51
C ASN A 9 -11.15 3.02 -7.66
N ASP A 10 -11.09 3.98 -8.58
CA ASP A 10 -10.17 3.94 -9.74
C ASP A 10 -8.73 4.25 -9.30
N ASP A 11 -8.56 5.06 -8.26
CA ASP A 11 -7.25 5.38 -7.68
C ASP A 11 -6.61 4.16 -7.04
N ALA A 12 -7.39 3.30 -6.38
CA ALA A 12 -6.88 2.06 -5.80
C ALA A 12 -6.40 1.12 -6.91
N HIS A 13 -7.21 0.92 -7.95
CA HIS A 13 -6.88 0.04 -9.08
C HIS A 13 -5.66 0.54 -9.88
N THR A 14 -5.59 1.85 -10.15
CA THR A 14 -4.43 2.47 -10.83
C THR A 14 -3.18 2.48 -9.96
N ALA A 15 -3.34 2.59 -8.64
CA ALA A 15 -2.24 2.46 -7.71
C ALA A 15 -1.65 1.04 -7.76
N TYR A 16 -2.48 0.00 -7.83
CA TYR A 16 -2.01 -1.39 -8.00
C TYR A 16 -1.18 -1.60 -9.27
N GLU A 17 -1.52 -0.94 -10.39
CA GLU A 17 -0.75 -1.05 -11.64
C GLU A 17 0.64 -0.40 -11.54
N ASN A 18 0.78 0.63 -10.71
CA ASN A 18 2.06 1.32 -10.50
C ASN A 18 2.82 0.81 -9.27
N LEU A 19 2.31 -0.18 -8.56
CA LEU A 19 3.00 -0.76 -7.41
C LEU A 19 4.19 -1.60 -7.89
N HIS A 20 5.37 -1.31 -7.35
CA HIS A 20 6.53 -2.13 -7.61
C HIS A 20 6.39 -3.46 -6.85
N MET A 21 5.99 -4.51 -7.57
CA MET A 21 5.67 -5.82 -6.99
C MET A 21 6.87 -6.45 -6.26
N ASP A 22 8.11 -6.14 -6.64
CA ASP A 22 9.30 -6.58 -5.91
C ASP A 22 9.41 -5.91 -4.53
N TYR A 23 8.94 -4.67 -4.36
CA TYR A 23 8.90 -4.01 -3.06
C TYR A 23 7.79 -4.57 -2.19
N LEU A 24 6.64 -4.89 -2.80
CA LEU A 24 5.56 -5.61 -2.14
C LEU A 24 6.07 -6.95 -1.61
N ALA A 25 6.71 -7.76 -2.46
CA ALA A 25 7.27 -9.06 -2.09
C ALA A 25 8.37 -8.95 -1.01
N THR A 26 9.24 -7.95 -1.11
CA THR A 26 10.30 -7.71 -0.12
C THR A 26 9.71 -7.43 1.26
N LEU A 27 8.75 -6.51 1.35
CA LEU A 27 8.16 -6.12 2.63
C LEU A 27 7.24 -7.22 3.18
N THR A 28 6.51 -7.97 2.35
CA THR A 28 5.74 -9.12 2.83
C THR A 28 6.65 -10.23 3.36
N HIS A 29 7.82 -10.44 2.76
CA HIS A 29 8.82 -11.38 3.27
C HIS A 29 9.44 -10.96 4.61
N GLU A 30 9.43 -9.66 4.92
CA GLU A 30 9.83 -9.14 6.24
C GLU A 30 8.79 -9.43 7.34
N GLY A 31 7.61 -9.94 6.99
CA GLY A 31 6.55 -10.29 7.93
C GLY A 31 5.38 -9.29 7.97
N PHE A 32 5.37 -8.28 7.10
CA PHE A 32 4.25 -7.37 6.96
C PHE A 32 3.12 -7.99 6.12
N THR A 33 1.87 -7.65 6.43
CA THR A 33 0.74 -8.14 5.63
C THR A 33 0.67 -7.40 4.29
N GLN A 34 0.21 -8.09 3.25
CA GLN A 34 0.12 -7.51 1.90
C GLN A 34 -0.70 -6.21 1.91
N GLU A 35 -1.81 -6.16 2.65
CA GLU A 35 -2.68 -4.98 2.77
C GLU A 35 -2.02 -3.79 3.46
N GLU A 36 -1.16 -4.03 4.46
CA GLU A 36 -0.39 -2.98 5.11
C GLU A 36 0.68 -2.45 4.14
N VAL A 37 1.37 -3.35 3.44
CA VAL A 37 2.41 -3.00 2.48
C VAL A 37 1.86 -2.21 1.30
N ILE A 38 0.73 -2.63 0.73
CA ILE A 38 0.03 -1.90 -0.33
C ILE A 38 -0.26 -0.47 0.13
N ARG A 39 -0.92 -0.31 1.28
CA ARG A 39 -1.24 1.03 1.81
C ARG A 39 0.02 1.88 2.02
N ALA A 40 1.09 1.30 2.58
CA ALA A 40 2.35 2.01 2.79
C ALA A 40 3.00 2.43 1.46
N LEU A 41 3.00 1.56 0.44
CA LEU A 41 3.57 1.87 -0.88
C LEU A 41 2.74 2.90 -1.64
N VAL A 42 1.41 2.89 -1.50
CA VAL A 42 0.53 3.93 -2.07
C VAL A 42 0.84 5.30 -1.44
N ILE A 43 0.91 5.38 -0.12
CA ILE A 43 1.20 6.64 0.61
C ILE A 43 2.59 7.18 0.27
N THR A 44 3.57 6.29 0.14
CA THR A 44 4.97 6.66 -0.06
C THR A 44 5.36 6.75 -1.53
N HIS A 45 4.39 6.60 -2.46
CA HIS A 45 4.62 6.58 -3.89
C HIS A 45 5.75 5.62 -4.32
N ASN A 46 5.65 4.35 -3.91
CA ASN A 46 6.63 3.29 -4.17
C ASN A 46 8.02 3.48 -3.53
N ASN A 47 8.13 4.26 -2.45
CA ASN A 47 9.38 4.36 -1.70
C ASN A 47 9.48 3.24 -0.66
N ILE A 48 10.23 2.17 -0.98
CA ILE A 48 10.38 1.00 -0.09
C ILE A 48 10.94 1.37 1.30
N THR A 49 11.89 2.30 1.38
CA THR A 49 12.52 2.70 2.65
C THR A 49 11.52 3.39 3.56
N MET A 50 10.74 4.33 3.01
CA MET A 50 9.71 5.04 3.76
C MET A 50 8.52 4.14 4.08
N ALA A 51 8.12 3.27 3.16
CA ALA A 51 7.06 2.28 3.40
C ALA A 51 7.44 1.36 4.56
N ARG A 52 8.69 0.87 4.58
CA ARG A 52 9.23 0.06 5.67
C ARG A 52 9.21 0.80 7.01
N ASP A 53 9.62 2.07 7.04
CA ASP A 53 9.64 2.89 8.26
C ASP A 53 8.23 3.06 8.85
N ILE A 54 7.27 3.41 7.99
CA ILE A 54 5.84 3.46 8.33
C ILE A 54 5.38 2.11 8.88
N LEU A 55 5.59 1.01 8.15
CA LEU A 55 5.15 -0.32 8.55
C LEU A 55 5.72 -0.74 9.92
N ARG A 56 7.00 -0.43 10.17
CA ARG A 56 7.64 -0.70 11.47
C ARG A 56 7.06 0.15 12.60
N GLU A 57 6.85 1.44 12.36
CA GLU A 57 6.25 2.35 13.35
C GLU A 57 4.82 1.94 13.72
N PHE A 58 4.01 1.50 12.74
CA PHE A 58 2.62 1.07 12.95
C PHE A 58 2.52 -0.35 13.56
N SER A 59 3.45 -1.25 13.22
CA SER A 59 3.50 -2.59 13.81
C SER A 59 4.00 -2.56 15.26
N SER A 60 5.00 -1.72 15.57
CA SER A 60 5.58 -1.60 16.92
C SER A 60 4.63 -0.98 17.94
N LYS A 61 3.68 -0.14 17.50
CA LYS A 61 2.67 0.49 18.37
C LYS A 61 1.48 -0.42 18.72
N ARG A 62 1.43 -1.64 18.19
CA ARG A 62 0.39 -2.65 18.54
C ARG A 62 0.79 -3.57 19.71
N SER A 63 1.91 -3.31 20.38
CA SER A 63 2.32 -4.01 21.61
C SER A 63 2.01 -3.20 22.87
#